data_AF-U5WDY1-F1
#
_entry.id   AF-U5WDY1-F1
#
_cell.length_a   1.000
_cell.length_b   1.000
_cell.length_c   1.000
_cell.angle_alpha   90.00
_cell.angle_beta   90.00
_cell.angle_gamma   90.00
#
_symmetry.space_group_name_H-M   'P 1'
#
loop_
_entity.id
_entity.type
_entity.pdbx_description
1 polymer ?
#
loop_
_entity_poly.entity_id
_entity_poly.type
_entity_poly.pdbx_seq_one_letter_code
_entity_poly.pdbx_strand_id
1 'polypeptide(L)'
;MTEAAFFVSRAIVRCLQPSGFRLVAVSIRGWQLAGAGLVVLALVAAGAFALRPRGSTEAVVSTCLRLEASDEQQAAAEEALCDRRALDEARRAPVPAGAVQDSSATDIYKALNKAICHPPGGSICRRGSRPQPATDADVGVVRQIIADLRFGDAVVRLSGPGDPAPDGAVVYGVRLGGSYCAVSYVQMGVGAYPGDVRGLLPNGQCLA
;
A
#
# COMPACT_ATOMS: atom_id res chain seq x y z
N MET A 1 32.06 -2.95 24.04
CA MET A 1 31.11 -1.88 24.43
C MET A 1 29.94 -2.01 23.49
N THR A 2 28.82 -2.42 24.06
CA THR A 2 27.79 -3.26 23.46
C THR A 2 26.44 -2.54 23.56
N GLU A 3 25.52 -2.92 22.69
CA GLU A 3 24.06 -2.74 22.76
C GLU A 3 23.45 -1.45 22.17
N ALA A 4 22.89 -1.63 20.98
CA ALA A 4 21.80 -0.86 20.43
C ALA A 4 20.47 -1.33 21.07
N ALA A 5 19.69 -0.39 21.60
CA ALA A 5 18.35 -0.66 22.10
C ALA A 5 17.30 -0.33 21.02
N PHE A 6 16.58 -1.36 20.58
CA PHE A 6 15.32 -1.24 19.84
C PHE A 6 14.17 -1.12 20.85
N PHE A 7 13.33 -0.09 20.72
CA PHE A 7 12.03 -0.03 21.40
C PHE A 7 10.93 -0.06 20.33
N VAL A 8 10.29 -1.22 20.20
CA VAL A 8 9.14 -1.44 19.33
C VAL A 8 7.87 -1.05 20.09
N SER A 9 7.08 -0.17 19.47
CA SER A 9 5.76 0.24 19.95
C SER A 9 4.76 -0.91 19.88
N ARG A 10 4.01 -1.10 20.97
CA ARG A 10 2.85 -2.00 21.05
C ARG A 10 1.66 -1.37 20.34
N ALA A 11 1.14 -2.02 19.30
CA ALA A 11 -0.25 -1.86 18.88
C ALA A 11 -1.01 -3.14 19.26
N ILE A 12 -1.94 -2.98 20.20
CA ILE A 12 -2.84 -4.02 20.68
C ILE A 12 -4.05 -4.02 19.75
N VAL A 13 -4.21 -5.07 18.93
CA VAL A 13 -5.47 -5.38 18.26
C VAL A 13 -6.08 -6.58 18.97
N ARG A 14 -7.09 -6.33 19.81
CA ARG A 14 -7.94 -7.37 20.40
C ARG A 14 -9.22 -7.45 19.56
N CYS A 15 -9.39 -8.57 18.85
CA CYS A 15 -10.70 -9.00 18.37
C CYS A 15 -11.28 -10.05 19.34
N LEU A 16 -12.56 -9.88 19.66
CA LEU A 16 -13.38 -10.71 20.55
C LEU A 16 -13.46 -12.19 20.09
N GLN A 17 -13.44 -13.16 21.01
CA GLN A 17 -14.64 -13.72 21.65
C GLN A 17 -14.29 -14.88 22.63
N PRO A 18 -15.17 -15.18 23.61
CA PRO A 18 -14.92 -16.13 24.68
C PRO A 18 -15.55 -17.50 24.38
N SER A 19 -14.73 -18.54 24.22
CA SER A 19 -15.19 -19.92 24.29
C SER A 19 -14.19 -20.72 25.11
N GLY A 20 -14.69 -21.24 26.23
CA GLY A 20 -13.90 -21.74 27.34
C GLY A 20 -12.94 -22.86 26.96
N PHE A 21 -11.67 -22.62 27.24
CA PHE A 21 -10.69 -23.69 27.40
C PHE A 21 -10.47 -23.93 28.90
N ARG A 22 -10.95 -25.08 29.38
CA ARG A 22 -10.52 -25.65 30.66
C ARG A 22 -9.06 -26.08 30.49
N LEU A 23 -8.15 -25.41 31.18
CA LEU A 23 -6.78 -25.88 31.36
C LEU A 23 -6.80 -27.11 32.27
N VAL A 24 -6.56 -28.29 31.69
CA VAL A 24 -6.21 -29.49 32.45
C VAL A 24 -4.72 -29.40 32.79
N ALA A 25 -4.41 -29.09 34.04
CA ALA A 25 -3.04 -29.15 34.55
C ALA A 25 -2.64 -30.62 34.73
N VAL A 26 -1.88 -31.18 33.78
CA VAL A 26 -1.25 -32.48 33.93
C VAL A 26 0.06 -32.28 34.70
N SER A 27 0.05 -32.64 35.98
CA SER A 27 1.26 -32.67 36.81
C SER A 27 2.04 -33.95 36.50
N ILE A 28 3.10 -33.84 35.72
CA ILE A 28 4.02 -34.95 35.46
C ILE A 28 5.10 -34.90 36.56
N ARG A 29 4.83 -35.60 37.67
CA ARG A 29 5.86 -35.96 38.65
C ARG A 29 6.74 -37.05 38.04
N GLY A 30 8.04 -36.84 38.20
CA GLY A 30 9.10 -37.47 37.41
C GLY A 30 9.14 -38.99 37.47
N TRP A 31 9.90 -39.58 36.53
CA TRP A 31 10.66 -40.82 36.67
C TRP A 31 11.91 -40.75 35.76
N GLN A 32 13.04 -40.73 36.44
CA GLN A 32 14.36 -41.30 36.15
C GLN A 32 14.83 -41.57 34.70
N LEU A 33 15.85 -40.81 34.30
CA LEU A 33 17.20 -41.27 33.91
C LEU A 33 17.31 -42.55 33.05
N ALA A 34 16.96 -42.51 31.76
CA ALA A 34 17.55 -43.41 30.74
C ALA A 34 17.26 -43.01 29.27
N GLY A 35 16.87 -41.77 28.97
CA GLY A 35 16.36 -41.39 27.64
C GLY A 35 16.98 -40.15 27.00
N ALA A 36 18.15 -39.70 27.46
CA ALA A 36 18.69 -38.38 27.10
C ALA A 36 19.25 -38.29 25.66
N GLY A 37 19.48 -39.40 24.96
CA GLY A 37 20.07 -39.40 23.62
C GLY A 37 19.07 -39.28 22.46
N LEU A 38 17.86 -39.82 22.61
CA LEU A 38 16.90 -39.96 21.49
C LEU A 38 15.87 -38.83 21.40
N VAL A 39 15.66 -38.06 22.47
CA VAL A 39 14.73 -36.90 22.47
C VAL A 39 15.39 -35.66 21.84
N VAL A 40 16.71 -35.53 21.91
CA VAL A 40 17.42 -34.36 21.35
C VAL A 40 17.40 -34.38 19.81
N LEU A 41 17.48 -35.55 19.16
CA LEU A 41 17.41 -35.61 17.70
C LEU A 41 15.99 -35.35 17.14
N ALA A 42 14.93 -35.73 17.87
CA ALA A 42 13.56 -35.42 17.46
C ALA A 42 13.21 -33.93 17.59
N LEU A 43 13.81 -33.22 18.57
CA LEU A 43 13.63 -31.78 18.72
C LEU A 43 14.41 -30.95 17.68
N VAL A 44 15.54 -31.45 17.17
CA VAL A 44 16.28 -30.76 16.09
C VAL A 44 15.55 -30.90 14.74
N ALA A 45 14.92 -32.04 14.45
CA ALA A 45 14.11 -32.20 13.23
C ALA A 45 12.79 -31.41 13.27
N ALA A 46 12.14 -31.30 14.44
CA ALA A 46 10.94 -30.47 14.60
C ALA A 46 11.26 -28.96 14.68
N GLY A 47 12.43 -28.58 15.19
CA GLY A 47 12.89 -27.19 15.26
C GLY A 47 13.30 -26.60 13.91
N ALA A 48 13.82 -27.42 13.00
CA ALA A 48 14.18 -26.97 11.65
C ALA A 48 12.97 -26.64 10.76
N PHE A 49 11.79 -27.21 11.03
CA PHE A 49 10.56 -26.90 10.29
C PHE A 49 9.81 -25.68 10.85
N ALA A 50 10.04 -25.32 12.12
CA ALA A 50 9.43 -24.15 12.76
C ALA A 50 10.14 -22.82 12.44
N LEU A 51 11.36 -22.88 11.89
CA LEU A 51 12.14 -21.72 11.46
C LEU A 51 12.15 -21.54 9.94
N ARG A 52 11.12 -22.02 9.23
CA ARG A 52 10.78 -21.39 7.96
C ARG A 52 10.37 -19.96 8.32
N PRO A 53 11.10 -18.92 7.89
CA PRO A 53 10.56 -17.57 7.97
C PRO A 53 9.23 -17.68 7.23
N ARG A 54 8.12 -17.54 7.96
CA ARG A 54 6.86 -17.12 7.37
C ARG A 54 7.24 -15.83 6.70
N GLY A 55 7.52 -15.89 5.40
CA GLY A 55 7.50 -14.72 4.55
C GLY A 55 6.12 -14.17 4.78
N SER A 56 6.04 -13.14 5.61
CA SER A 56 4.87 -12.32 5.78
C SER A 56 4.67 -11.64 4.44
N THR A 57 4.14 -12.42 3.50
CA THR A 57 3.12 -11.94 2.59
C THR A 57 1.91 -11.61 3.46
N GLU A 58 2.08 -10.66 4.39
CA GLU A 58 0.99 -9.72 4.61
C GLU A 58 0.86 -9.06 3.25
N ALA A 59 0.05 -9.70 2.41
CA ALA A 59 -0.67 -9.00 1.37
C ALA A 59 -1.14 -7.74 2.07
N VAL A 60 -0.64 -6.60 1.63
CA VAL A 60 -1.21 -5.32 1.98
C VAL A 60 -2.60 -5.39 1.35
N VAL A 61 -3.53 -5.99 2.09
CA VAL A 61 -4.95 -5.97 1.80
C VAL A 61 -5.25 -4.50 1.91
N SER A 62 -5.23 -3.83 0.76
CA SER A 62 -5.71 -2.47 0.60
C SER A 62 -7.13 -2.52 1.11
N THR A 63 -7.28 -2.20 2.38
CA THR A 63 -8.55 -2.35 3.06
C THR A 63 -9.32 -1.13 2.60
N CYS A 64 -10.06 -1.32 1.54
CA CYS A 64 -11.16 -0.46 1.17
C CYS A 64 -12.18 -0.52 2.30
N LEU A 65 -11.91 0.24 3.36
CA LEU A 65 -12.82 0.40 4.47
C LEU A 65 -14.02 1.17 3.90
N ARG A 66 -15.17 0.50 3.88
CA ARG A 66 -16.46 1.09 3.63
C ARG A 66 -16.69 2.12 4.75
N LEU A 67 -16.32 3.37 4.49
CA LEU A 67 -16.74 4.48 5.34
C LEU A 67 -18.25 4.60 5.15
N GLU A 68 -18.99 4.85 6.22
CA GLU A 68 -20.44 5.08 6.15
C GLU A 68 -20.67 6.38 5.36
N ALA A 69 -20.73 6.28 4.04
CA ALA A 69 -21.09 7.39 3.19
C ALA A 69 -22.53 7.80 3.52
N SER A 70 -22.75 9.09 3.75
CA SER A 70 -24.07 9.64 4.06
C SER A 70 -25.02 9.64 2.87
N ASP A 71 -24.51 9.33 1.67
CA ASP A 71 -25.22 9.33 0.39
C ASP A 71 -24.99 7.99 -0.32
N GLU A 72 -26.07 7.36 -0.77
CA GLU A 72 -26.08 6.09 -1.50
C GLU A 72 -25.26 6.18 -2.81
N GLN A 73 -25.28 7.32 -3.49
CA GLN A 73 -24.50 7.53 -4.71
C GLN A 73 -23.00 7.58 -4.43
N GLN A 74 -22.61 8.23 -3.33
CA GLN A 74 -21.22 8.27 -2.91
C GLN A 74 -20.74 6.88 -2.46
N ALA A 75 -21.58 6.14 -1.73
CA ALA A 75 -21.28 4.77 -1.33
C ALA A 75 -21.01 3.86 -2.54
N ALA A 76 -21.87 3.93 -3.57
CA ALA A 76 -21.71 3.14 -4.79
C ALA A 76 -20.44 3.53 -5.57
N ALA A 77 -20.11 4.82 -5.64
CA ALA A 77 -18.89 5.30 -6.30
C ALA A 77 -17.60 4.84 -5.57
N GLU A 78 -17.62 4.85 -4.23
CA GLU A 78 -16.53 4.34 -3.40
C GLU A 78 -16.36 2.82 -3.56
N GLU A 79 -17.46 2.07 -3.56
CA GLU A 79 -17.46 0.62 -3.80
C GLU A 79 -16.90 0.29 -5.20
N ALA A 80 -17.35 0.99 -6.24
CA ALA A 80 -16.83 0.82 -7.59
C ALA A 80 -15.34 1.18 -7.72
N LEU A 81 -14.86 2.21 -7.00
CA LEU A 81 -13.44 2.55 -6.97
C LEU A 81 -12.61 1.44 -6.31
N CYS A 82 -13.16 0.81 -5.27
CA CYS A 82 -12.53 -0.28 -4.57
C CYS A 82 -12.40 -1.54 -5.43
N ASP A 83 -13.46 -1.89 -6.16
CA ASP A 83 -13.41 -2.99 -7.13
C ASP A 83 -12.37 -2.73 -8.22
N ARG A 84 -12.31 -1.51 -8.76
CA ARG A 84 -11.28 -1.13 -9.76
C ARG A 84 -9.86 -1.28 -9.22
N ARG A 85 -9.62 -0.85 -7.97
CA ARG A 85 -8.31 -1.01 -7.30
C ARG A 85 -7.93 -2.47 -7.08
N ALA A 86 -8.88 -3.29 -6.64
CA ALA A 86 -8.65 -4.72 -6.44
C ALA A 86 -8.34 -5.44 -7.76
N LEU A 87 -9.09 -5.14 -8.82
CA LEU A 87 -8.84 -5.66 -10.16
C LEU A 87 -7.49 -5.21 -10.73
N ASP A 88 -7.13 -3.94 -10.52
CA ASP A 88 -5.83 -3.44 -10.95
C ASP A 88 -4.68 -4.17 -10.25
N GLU A 89 -4.74 -4.28 -8.92
CA GLU A 89 -3.73 -4.99 -8.13
C GLU A 89 -3.59 -6.46 -8.52
N ALA A 90 -4.71 -7.16 -8.74
CA ALA A 90 -4.70 -8.57 -9.13
C ALA A 90 -3.99 -8.83 -10.48
N ARG A 91 -3.87 -7.82 -11.35
CA ARG A 91 -3.20 -7.93 -12.65
C ARG A 91 -1.70 -7.63 -12.59
N ARG A 92 -1.21 -7.03 -11.50
CA ARG A 92 0.17 -6.52 -11.43
C ARG A 92 1.15 -7.61 -11.04
N ALA A 93 2.38 -7.46 -11.52
CA ALA A 93 3.49 -8.28 -11.07
C ALA A 93 3.81 -8.02 -9.58
N PRO A 94 4.43 -8.98 -8.87
CA PRO A 94 4.93 -8.74 -7.53
C PRO A 94 5.97 -7.61 -7.48
N VAL A 95 5.90 -6.79 -6.45
CA VAL A 95 6.87 -5.70 -6.20
C VAL A 95 8.16 -6.28 -5.60
N PRO A 96 9.36 -5.91 -6.08
CA PRO A 96 10.62 -6.33 -5.46
C PRO A 96 10.74 -5.84 -4.01
N ALA A 97 11.31 -6.67 -3.11
CA ALA A 97 11.35 -6.38 -1.67
C ALA A 97 12.04 -5.06 -1.27
N GLY A 98 12.89 -4.48 -2.13
CA GLY A 98 13.53 -3.18 -1.91
C GLY A 98 12.79 -1.98 -2.52
N ALA A 99 11.81 -2.20 -3.40
CA ALA A 99 11.15 -1.13 -4.15
C ALA A 99 10.25 -0.24 -3.26
N VAL A 100 9.73 -0.78 -2.16
CA VAL A 100 8.91 -0.02 -1.19
C VAL A 100 9.71 1.09 -0.49
N GLN A 101 11.04 0.99 -0.49
CA GLN A 101 11.93 1.98 0.12
C GLN A 101 12.30 3.11 -0.85
N ASP A 102 11.88 3.05 -2.12
CA ASP A 102 12.12 4.10 -3.10
C ASP A 102 11.36 5.39 -2.71
N SER A 103 12.10 6.47 -2.43
CA SER A 103 11.52 7.75 -2.04
C SER A 103 10.88 8.49 -3.22
N SER A 104 11.12 8.08 -4.46
CA SER A 104 10.65 8.76 -5.67
C SER A 104 9.14 8.96 -5.68
N ALA A 105 8.37 7.95 -5.25
CA ALA A 105 6.91 8.07 -5.14
C ALA A 105 6.49 9.18 -4.14
N THR A 106 7.22 9.30 -3.04
CA THR A 106 7.00 10.35 -2.03
C THR A 106 7.40 11.72 -2.56
N ASP A 107 8.50 11.81 -3.31
CA ASP A 107 8.99 13.07 -3.87
C ASP A 107 8.06 13.60 -4.96
N ILE A 108 7.55 12.71 -5.82
CA ILE A 108 6.50 13.02 -6.81
C ILE A 108 5.23 13.53 -6.09
N TYR A 109 4.75 12.81 -5.08
CA TYR A 109 3.58 13.22 -4.29
C TYR A 109 3.78 14.63 -3.71
N LYS A 110 4.91 14.91 -3.07
CA LYS A 110 5.19 16.23 -2.47
C LYS A 110 5.23 17.33 -3.52
N ALA A 111 5.88 17.09 -4.66
CA ALA A 111 5.98 18.07 -5.74
C ALA A 111 4.60 18.42 -6.33
N LEU A 112 3.82 17.39 -6.67
CA LEU A 112 2.46 17.57 -7.18
C LEU A 112 1.56 18.26 -6.17
N ASN A 113 1.59 17.83 -4.91
CA ASN A 113 0.74 18.41 -3.87
C ASN A 113 1.12 19.88 -3.61
N LYS A 114 2.42 20.23 -3.66
CA LYS A 114 2.87 21.62 -3.56
C LYS A 114 2.34 22.46 -4.73
N ALA A 115 2.51 21.99 -5.96
CA ALA A 115 2.12 22.75 -7.15
C ALA A 115 0.59 22.92 -7.27
N ILE A 116 -0.16 21.85 -7.01
CA ILE A 116 -1.63 21.84 -7.11
C ILE A 116 -2.24 22.61 -5.95
N CYS A 117 -1.81 22.36 -4.70
CA CYS A 117 -2.50 22.92 -3.55
C CYS A 117 -1.98 24.27 -3.08
N HIS A 118 -0.78 24.67 -3.52
CA HIS A 118 -0.14 25.92 -3.15
C HIS A 118 0.42 26.66 -4.37
N PRO A 119 -0.39 26.93 -5.42
CA PRO A 119 0.06 27.70 -6.56
C PRO A 119 0.44 29.14 -6.16
N PRO A 120 1.28 29.83 -6.96
CA PRO A 120 1.51 31.26 -6.80
C PRO A 120 0.17 32.01 -6.86
N GLY A 121 -0.25 32.61 -5.75
CA GLY A 121 -1.56 33.27 -5.63
C GLY A 121 -2.46 32.73 -4.51
N GLY A 122 -2.10 31.61 -3.87
CA GLY A 122 -2.76 31.13 -2.65
C GLY A 122 -3.09 29.65 -2.64
N SER A 123 -3.58 29.13 -1.50
CA SER A 123 -3.94 27.72 -1.37
C SER A 123 -5.36 27.43 -1.85
N ILE A 124 -5.48 26.47 -2.78
CA ILE A 124 -6.77 26.02 -3.35
C ILE A 124 -7.27 24.72 -2.72
N CYS A 125 -6.40 23.88 -2.16
CA CYS A 125 -6.81 22.67 -1.44
C CYS A 125 -7.06 22.98 0.03
N ARG A 126 -8.27 23.43 0.36
CA ARG A 126 -8.68 23.60 1.75
C ARG A 126 -9.36 22.33 2.26
N ARG A 127 -9.27 22.06 3.56
CA ARG A 127 -10.03 20.97 4.19
C ARG A 127 -11.52 21.16 3.87
N GLY A 128 -12.16 20.11 3.34
CA GLY A 128 -13.58 20.15 2.93
C GLY A 128 -13.84 20.74 1.55
N SER A 129 -12.80 21.06 0.77
CA SER A 129 -12.96 21.43 -0.64
C SER A 129 -13.54 20.26 -1.42
N ARG A 130 -14.47 20.56 -2.33
CA ARG A 130 -15.07 19.56 -3.20
C ARG A 130 -14.10 19.22 -4.34
N PRO A 131 -13.99 17.94 -4.73
CA PRO A 131 -13.33 17.55 -5.97
C PRO A 131 -13.84 18.35 -7.16
N GLN A 132 -12.92 18.74 -8.03
CA GLN A 132 -13.21 19.35 -9.32
C GLN A 132 -12.78 18.41 -10.44
N PRO A 133 -13.56 18.30 -11.54
CA PRO A 133 -13.13 17.56 -12.71
C PRO A 133 -11.85 18.17 -13.28
N ALA A 134 -10.84 17.34 -13.52
CA ALA A 134 -9.62 17.73 -14.19
C ALA A 134 -9.84 17.96 -15.68
N THR A 135 -8.99 18.79 -16.26
CA THR A 135 -8.95 19.15 -17.67
C THR A 135 -7.64 18.68 -18.32
N ASP A 136 -7.57 18.73 -19.66
CA ASP A 136 -6.32 18.44 -20.38
C ASP A 136 -5.18 19.42 -20.02
N ALA A 137 -5.51 20.65 -19.61
CA ALA A 137 -4.53 21.60 -19.11
C ALA A 137 -3.89 21.09 -17.80
N ASP A 138 -4.68 20.51 -16.90
CA ASP A 138 -4.19 19.92 -15.65
C ASP A 138 -3.29 18.71 -15.93
N VAL A 139 -3.62 17.89 -16.93
CA VAL A 139 -2.75 16.80 -17.41
C VAL A 139 -1.39 17.35 -17.84
N GLY A 140 -1.37 18.46 -18.59
CA GLY A 140 -0.14 19.13 -19.02
C GLY A 140 0.71 19.61 -17.83
N VAL A 141 0.08 20.21 -16.82
CA VAL A 141 0.75 20.66 -15.59
C VAL A 141 1.35 19.49 -14.82
N VAL A 142 0.58 18.44 -14.57
CA VAL A 142 1.05 17.24 -13.85
C VAL A 142 2.22 16.59 -14.61
N ARG A 143 2.10 16.48 -15.94
CA ARG A 143 3.18 15.94 -16.79
C ARG A 143 4.45 16.77 -16.68
N GLN A 144 4.35 18.10 -16.73
CA GLN A 144 5.51 18.98 -16.61
C GLN A 144 6.21 18.80 -15.26
N ILE A 145 5.46 18.78 -14.15
CA ILE A 145 6.02 18.62 -12.80
C ILE A 145 6.76 17.29 -12.67
N ILE A 146 6.17 16.20 -13.18
CA ILE A 146 6.81 14.87 -13.13
C ILE A 146 8.06 14.84 -14.03
N ALA A 147 8.04 15.49 -15.19
CA ALA A 147 9.21 15.62 -16.06
C ALA A 147 10.34 16.44 -15.42
N ASP A 148 10.03 17.50 -14.67
CA ASP A 148 11.01 18.31 -13.94
C ASP A 148 11.74 17.50 -12.84
N LEU A 149 11.08 16.46 -12.32
CA LEU A 149 11.67 15.46 -11.43
C LEU A 149 12.48 14.38 -12.14
N ARG A 150 12.76 14.54 -13.44
CA ARG A 150 13.50 13.61 -14.32
C ARG A 150 12.76 12.32 -14.67
N PHE A 151 11.43 12.30 -14.55
CA PHE A 151 10.58 11.18 -14.96
C PHE A 151 9.84 11.50 -16.27
N GLY A 152 10.59 11.82 -17.34
CA GLY A 152 10.01 12.28 -18.61
C GLY A 152 9.24 11.23 -19.41
N ASP A 153 9.39 9.95 -19.09
CA ASP A 153 8.67 8.82 -19.69
C ASP A 153 7.38 8.46 -18.93
N ALA A 154 6.99 9.27 -17.94
CA ALA A 154 5.77 9.07 -17.19
C ALA A 154 4.52 9.10 -18.08
N VAL A 155 3.61 8.16 -17.85
CA VAL A 155 2.27 8.19 -18.46
C VAL A 155 1.40 9.07 -17.58
N VAL A 156 0.86 10.15 -18.13
CA VAL A 156 -0.04 11.09 -17.44
C VAL A 156 -1.22 11.40 -18.34
N ARG A 157 -2.44 11.14 -17.84
CA ARG A 157 -3.70 11.32 -18.56
C ARG A 157 -4.88 11.47 -17.60
N LEU A 158 -6.05 11.84 -18.14
CA LEU A 158 -7.30 11.74 -17.37
C LEU A 158 -7.60 10.27 -17.02
N SER A 159 -8.21 10.08 -15.85
CA SER A 159 -8.70 8.78 -15.38
C SER A 159 -9.78 8.26 -16.32
N GLY A 160 -9.63 7.01 -16.74
CA GLY A 160 -10.61 6.25 -17.50
C GLY A 160 -11.24 5.12 -16.66
N PRO A 161 -12.23 4.40 -17.22
CA PRO A 161 -12.98 3.38 -16.49
C PRO A 161 -12.13 2.23 -15.93
N GLY A 162 -10.97 1.96 -16.54
CA GLY A 162 -10.07 0.88 -16.13
C GLY A 162 -9.03 1.27 -15.07
N ASP A 163 -9.00 2.53 -14.65
CA ASP A 163 -7.97 3.03 -13.73
C ASP A 163 -8.38 2.92 -12.26
N PRO A 164 -7.40 2.74 -11.35
CA PRO A 164 -7.60 2.70 -9.90
C PRO A 164 -7.85 4.08 -9.27
N ALA A 165 -8.49 5.01 -9.99
CA ALA A 165 -8.70 6.39 -9.58
C ALA A 165 -10.15 6.86 -9.82
N PRO A 166 -10.64 7.84 -9.04
CA PRO A 166 -11.94 8.45 -9.27
C PRO A 166 -12.05 9.05 -10.68
N ASP A 167 -13.28 9.12 -11.17
CA ASP A 167 -13.56 9.73 -12.46
C ASP A 167 -13.25 11.24 -12.39
N GLY A 168 -12.73 11.79 -13.49
CA GLY A 168 -12.32 13.19 -13.56
C GLY A 168 -11.04 13.52 -12.78
N ALA A 169 -10.29 12.53 -12.28
CA ALA A 169 -8.94 12.73 -11.74
C ALA A 169 -7.88 12.70 -12.87
N VAL A 170 -6.68 13.24 -12.59
CA VAL A 170 -5.48 12.99 -13.41
C VAL A 170 -4.75 11.79 -12.85
N VAL A 171 -4.63 10.71 -13.61
CA VAL A 171 -3.83 9.53 -13.23
C VAL A 171 -2.42 9.65 -13.78
N TYR A 172 -1.47 9.13 -13.01
CA TYR A 172 -0.10 9.02 -13.47
C TYR A 172 0.54 7.68 -13.08
N GLY A 173 1.40 7.18 -13.96
CA GLY A 173 2.24 6.03 -13.72
C GLY A 173 3.66 6.35 -14.12
N VAL A 174 4.58 6.27 -13.15
CA VAL A 174 6.01 6.50 -13.36
C VAL A 174 6.74 5.19 -13.20
N ARG A 175 7.56 4.80 -14.19
CA ARG A 175 8.40 3.63 -14.06
C ARG A 175 9.61 3.95 -13.17
N LEU A 176 9.84 3.10 -12.18
CA LEU A 176 10.93 3.23 -11.22
C LEU A 176 11.81 1.98 -11.27
N GLY A 177 13.13 2.17 -11.24
CA GLY A 177 14.10 1.06 -11.25
C GLY A 177 13.91 0.03 -12.37
N GLY A 178 13.24 0.40 -13.47
CA GLY A 178 12.95 -0.46 -14.62
C GLY A 178 11.95 -1.61 -14.40
N SER A 179 11.51 -1.88 -13.17
CA SER A 179 10.80 -3.13 -12.82
C SER A 179 9.52 -2.93 -11.99
N TYR A 180 9.25 -1.70 -11.54
CA TYR A 180 8.06 -1.36 -10.78
C TYR A 180 7.62 0.07 -11.11
N CYS A 181 6.52 0.50 -10.51
CA CYS A 181 5.85 1.75 -10.82
C CYS A 181 5.46 2.53 -9.56
N ALA A 182 5.52 3.85 -9.63
CA ALA A 182 4.73 4.72 -8.77
C ALA A 182 3.36 4.95 -9.42
N VAL A 183 2.36 4.29 -8.82
CA VAL A 183 0.91 4.33 -8.95
C VAL A 183 0.17 5.49 -8.28
N SER A 184 -0.31 6.56 -8.92
CA SER A 184 -1.25 7.45 -8.21
C SER A 184 -2.11 8.35 -9.11
N TYR A 185 -2.87 9.24 -8.47
CA TYR A 185 -3.67 10.24 -9.12
C TYR A 185 -3.69 11.57 -8.35
N VAL A 186 -4.10 12.61 -9.05
CA VAL A 186 -4.32 13.96 -8.53
C VAL A 186 -5.79 14.32 -8.74
N GLN A 187 -6.44 14.80 -7.69
CA GLN A 187 -7.81 15.27 -7.74
C GLN A 187 -7.84 16.79 -7.55
N MET A 188 -8.32 17.52 -8.56
CA MET A 188 -8.33 18.98 -8.50
C MET A 188 -9.21 19.48 -7.35
N GLY A 189 -8.77 20.54 -6.68
CA GLY A 189 -9.40 21.06 -5.47
C GLY A 189 -9.10 20.26 -4.18
N VAL A 190 -8.50 19.07 -4.28
CA VAL A 190 -8.15 18.22 -3.12
C VAL A 190 -6.64 18.06 -2.99
N GLY A 191 -5.95 17.75 -4.09
CA GLY A 191 -4.51 17.56 -4.14
C GLY A 191 -4.07 16.24 -4.75
N ALA A 192 -2.78 15.93 -4.60
CA ALA A 192 -2.23 14.63 -4.97
C ALA A 192 -2.55 13.61 -3.88
N TYR A 193 -2.82 12.36 -4.27
CA TYR A 193 -2.90 11.25 -3.32
C TYR A 193 -1.52 10.62 -3.14
N PRO A 194 -1.20 10.09 -1.94
CA PRO A 194 0.05 9.34 -1.75
C PRO A 194 0.18 8.26 -2.82
N GLY A 195 1.34 8.19 -3.46
CA GLY A 195 1.59 7.18 -4.47
C GLY A 195 1.90 5.83 -3.85
N ASP A 196 1.37 4.77 -4.46
CA ASP A 196 1.72 3.41 -4.10
C ASP A 196 2.81 2.89 -5.04
N VAL A 197 3.79 2.19 -4.47
CA VAL A 197 4.73 1.39 -5.28
C VAL A 197 4.02 0.10 -5.68
N ARG A 198 3.88 -0.11 -6.98
CA ARG A 198 3.11 -1.20 -7.58
C ARG A 198 3.96 -1.92 -8.64
N GLY A 199 3.65 -3.17 -8.92
CA GLY A 199 4.30 -3.88 -10.03
C GLY A 199 3.83 -3.38 -11.40
N LEU A 200 4.55 -3.78 -12.43
CA LEU A 200 4.15 -3.54 -13.82
C LEU A 200 2.90 -4.35 -14.17
N LEU A 201 2.10 -3.84 -15.10
CA LEU A 201 1.02 -4.58 -15.74
C LEU A 201 1.59 -5.64 -16.70
N PRO A 202 0.77 -6.62 -17.18
CA PRO A 202 1.25 -7.68 -18.07
C PRO A 202 1.83 -7.19 -19.40
N ASN A 203 1.39 -6.01 -19.88
CA ASN A 203 1.94 -5.32 -21.06
C ASN A 203 3.25 -4.56 -20.76
N GLY A 204 3.79 -4.67 -19.55
CA GLY A 204 4.98 -3.98 -19.08
C GLY A 204 4.75 -2.52 -18.70
N GLN A 205 3.53 -1.97 -18.78
CA GLN A 205 3.25 -0.55 -18.50
C GLN A 205 2.88 -0.32 -17.03
N CYS A 206 2.93 0.95 -16.60
CA CYS A 206 2.46 1.34 -15.26
C CYS A 206 0.96 1.56 -15.19
N LEU A 207 0.36 2.04 -16.28
CA LEU A 207 -1.08 2.27 -16.45
C LEU A 207 -1.58 1.45 -17.65
N ALA A 208 -2.86 1.09 -17.60
CA ALA A 208 -3.55 0.36 -18.67
C ALA A 208 -3.84 1.26 -19.88
#